data_AF-A0A0K8J4I0-F1
#
_entry.id   AF-A0A0K8J4I0-F1
#
_cell.length_a   1.000
_cell.length_b   1.000
_cell.length_c   1.000
_cell.angle_alpha   90.00
_cell.angle_beta   90.00
_cell.angle_gamma   90.00
#
_symmetry.space_group_name_H-M   'P 1'
#
loop_
_entity.id
_entity.type
_entity.pdbx_description
1 polymer ?
#
loop_
_entity_poly.entity_id
_entity_poly.type
_entity_poly.pdbx_seq_one_letter_code
_entity_poly.pdbx_strand_id
1 'polypeptide(L)'
;MKNKLFLAMSLCICIVSSYLYVHAQEVSTEDMLDRCMNIGQEFLNDYYYTIEMKQDLDMSKYSIKDEVGQYIKLKNKIMKEVSEKKYGEIAYTFTTVSCYNYRFLDDGIEIIFNVSVRNKCSGSDEVNESLQQVRLGFNYYKDSIVINDYFEYTDFDKYINYLQAKEADSDKEKYNNRLIFTDELIAIVEKVYNTVYKKVIL
;
A
#
# COMPACT_ATOMS: atom_id res chain seq x y z
N MET A 1 33.08 -37.30 -47.05
CA MET A 1 32.99 -36.02 -46.31
C MET A 1 31.59 -35.81 -45.71
N LYS A 2 31.14 -36.66 -44.76
CA LYS A 2 29.78 -36.56 -44.17
C LYS A 2 29.76 -36.44 -42.63
N ASN A 3 30.91 -36.38 -41.96
CA ASN A 3 30.98 -36.40 -40.49
C ASN A 3 31.32 -35.06 -39.82
N LYS A 4 31.46 -33.95 -40.57
CA LYS A 4 31.78 -32.64 -39.99
C LYS A 4 30.55 -31.75 -39.73
N LEU A 5 29.40 -32.07 -40.33
CA LEU A 5 28.17 -31.27 -40.16
C LEU A 5 27.40 -31.62 -38.88
N PHE A 6 27.49 -32.87 -38.43
CA PHE A 6 26.74 -33.36 -37.26
C PHE A 6 27.27 -32.81 -35.92
N LEU A 7 28.57 -32.52 -35.85
CA LEU A 7 29.19 -32.02 -34.61
C LEU A 7 28.85 -30.54 -34.34
N ALA A 8 28.72 -29.72 -35.40
CA ALA A 8 28.35 -28.31 -35.27
C ALA A 8 26.88 -28.12 -34.84
N MET A 9 26.00 -29.02 -35.30
CA MET A 9 24.57 -28.94 -35.00
C MET A 9 24.24 -29.42 -33.57
N SER A 10 25.02 -30.36 -33.02
CA SER A 10 24.88 -30.79 -31.62
C SER A 10 25.38 -29.76 -30.60
N LEU A 11 26.37 -28.93 -30.97
CA LEU A 11 26.91 -27.90 -30.07
C LEU A 11 25.97 -26.69 -29.94
N CYS A 12 25.24 -26.34 -31.01
CA CYS A 12 24.23 -25.27 -30.95
C CYS A 12 23.03 -25.64 -30.06
N ILE A 13 22.66 -26.91 -29.96
CA ILE A 13 21.54 -27.34 -29.10
C ILE A 13 21.87 -27.20 -27.62
N CYS A 14 23.13 -27.40 -27.22
CA CYS A 14 23.56 -27.24 -25.81
C CYS A 14 23.71 -25.76 -25.38
N ILE A 15 23.95 -24.84 -26.32
CA ILE A 15 24.08 -23.40 -26.02
C ILE A 15 22.70 -22.74 -25.92
N VAL A 16 21.72 -23.18 -26.71
CA VAL A 16 20.34 -22.66 -26.60
C VAL A 16 19.64 -23.19 -25.34
N SER A 17 19.92 -24.43 -24.91
CA SER A 17 19.38 -24.97 -23.67
C SER A 17 20.03 -24.43 -22.40
N SER A 18 21.23 -23.84 -22.48
CA SER A 18 21.84 -23.12 -21.36
C SER A 18 21.46 -21.63 -21.29
N TYR A 19 20.92 -21.05 -22.38
CA TYR A 19 20.34 -19.70 -22.36
C TYR A 19 18.85 -19.68 -21.96
N LEU A 20 18.12 -20.78 -22.15
CA LEU A 20 16.74 -20.92 -21.66
C LEU A 20 16.63 -21.36 -20.19
N TYR A 21 17.74 -21.75 -19.57
CA TYR A 21 17.80 -22.13 -18.15
C TYR A 21 18.34 -21.01 -17.24
N VAL A 22 18.37 -19.78 -17.75
CA VAL A 22 18.73 -18.58 -17.02
C VAL A 22 17.42 -17.80 -16.84
N HIS A 23 16.88 -17.84 -15.62
CA HIS A 23 15.71 -17.10 -15.08
C HIS A 23 14.38 -17.86 -14.91
N ALA A 24 14.44 -19.07 -14.35
CA ALA A 24 13.41 -19.49 -13.40
C ALA A 24 14.10 -19.70 -12.05
N GLN A 25 14.66 -18.63 -11.50
CA GLN A 25 15.07 -18.62 -10.10
C GLN A 25 13.76 -18.55 -9.32
N GLU A 26 13.30 -19.69 -8.79
CA GLU A 26 12.17 -19.73 -7.85
C GLU A 26 12.51 -18.72 -6.75
N VAL A 27 11.84 -17.56 -6.77
CA VAL A 27 12.03 -16.53 -5.75
C VAL A 27 11.61 -17.19 -4.45
N SER A 28 12.52 -17.27 -3.47
CA SER A 28 12.20 -17.92 -2.21
C SER A 28 11.08 -17.13 -1.51
N THR A 29 10.27 -17.82 -0.71
CA THR A 29 9.21 -17.19 0.08
C THR A 29 9.74 -16.06 0.98
N GLU A 30 10.99 -16.20 1.45
CA GLU A 30 11.69 -15.18 2.25
C GLU A 30 12.06 -13.96 1.41
N ASP A 31 12.63 -14.16 0.20
CA ASP A 31 12.91 -13.05 -0.73
C ASP A 31 11.64 -12.29 -1.13
N MET A 32 10.51 -13.00 -1.27
CA MET A 32 9.21 -12.37 -1.56
C MET A 32 8.74 -11.50 -0.40
N LEU A 33 8.86 -12.00 0.83
CA LEU A 33 8.48 -11.27 2.04
C LEU A 33 9.32 -9.98 2.18
N ASP A 34 10.64 -10.08 2.03
CA ASP A 34 11.55 -8.93 2.12
C ASP A 34 11.22 -7.86 1.07
N ARG A 35 10.94 -8.27 -0.16
CA ARG A 35 10.50 -7.34 -1.21
C ARG A 35 9.17 -6.67 -0.85
N CYS A 36 8.19 -7.41 -0.33
CA CYS A 36 6.91 -6.83 0.11
C CYS A 36 7.11 -5.86 1.29
N MET A 37 8.00 -6.19 2.25
CA MET A 37 8.33 -5.31 3.36
C MET A 37 8.96 -4.00 2.87
N ASN A 38 9.93 -4.07 1.96
CA ASN A 38 10.58 -2.89 1.40
C ASN A 38 9.59 -2.00 0.64
N ILE A 39 8.74 -2.59 -0.22
CA ILE A 39 7.69 -1.85 -0.94
C ILE A 39 6.71 -1.21 0.04
N GLY A 40 6.26 -1.95 1.05
CA GLY A 40 5.32 -1.43 2.05
C GLY A 40 5.92 -0.28 2.88
N GLN A 41 7.18 -0.39 3.29
CA GLN A 41 7.89 0.68 4.00
C GLN A 41 8.05 1.93 3.13
N GLU A 42 8.48 1.79 1.88
CA GLU A 42 8.65 2.90 0.96
C GLU A 42 7.31 3.60 0.67
N PHE A 43 6.28 2.82 0.36
CA PHE A 43 4.92 3.33 0.13
C PHE A 43 4.37 4.10 1.33
N LEU A 44 4.47 3.54 2.55
CA LEU A 44 3.95 4.19 3.74
C LEU A 44 4.74 5.45 4.10
N ASN A 45 6.07 5.45 3.93
CA ASN A 45 6.87 6.67 4.12
C ASN A 45 6.42 7.78 3.17
N ASP A 46 6.28 7.50 1.87
CA ASP A 46 5.81 8.47 0.88
C ASP A 46 4.37 8.93 1.19
N TYR A 47 3.48 8.01 1.56
CA TYR A 47 2.09 8.30 1.90
C TYR A 47 1.95 9.29 3.08
N TYR A 48 2.61 9.04 4.21
CA TYR A 48 2.52 9.94 5.36
C TYR A 48 3.32 11.22 5.15
N TYR A 49 4.48 11.16 4.48
CA TYR A 49 5.25 12.35 4.15
C TYR A 49 4.45 13.32 3.28
N THR A 50 3.75 12.83 2.26
CA THR A 50 2.94 13.67 1.37
C THR A 50 1.74 14.30 2.09
N ILE A 51 1.16 13.63 3.08
CA ILE A 51 0.12 14.22 3.95
C ILE A 51 0.69 15.43 4.71
N GLU A 52 1.77 15.23 5.44
CA GLU A 52 2.30 16.25 6.36
C GLU A 52 2.97 17.42 5.62
N MET A 53 3.65 17.12 4.52
CA MET A 53 4.30 18.14 3.67
C MET A 53 3.37 18.72 2.62
N LYS A 54 2.09 18.33 2.61
CA LYS A 54 1.04 18.80 1.69
C LYS A 54 1.38 18.55 0.21
N GLN A 55 2.20 17.56 -0.10
CA GLN A 55 2.60 17.18 -1.46
C GLN A 55 1.63 16.20 -2.08
N ASP A 56 1.67 16.05 -3.41
CA ASP A 56 0.86 15.05 -4.09
C ASP A 56 1.56 13.69 -4.08
N LEU A 57 0.79 12.65 -3.78
CA LEU A 57 1.28 11.28 -3.76
C LEU A 57 1.43 10.72 -5.18
N ASP A 58 2.68 10.45 -5.57
CA ASP A 58 2.98 9.78 -6.83
C ASP A 58 2.79 8.26 -6.71
N MET A 59 1.58 7.82 -7.03
CA MET A 59 1.23 6.40 -7.01
C MET A 59 1.84 5.60 -8.17
N SER A 60 2.43 6.25 -9.18
CA SER A 60 2.99 5.54 -10.35
C SER A 60 4.26 4.75 -10.02
N LYS A 61 4.91 5.07 -8.90
CA LYS A 61 6.06 4.33 -8.36
C LYS A 61 5.70 2.91 -7.92
N TYR A 62 4.43 2.67 -7.61
CA TYR A 62 3.96 1.43 -7.01
C TYR A 62 3.00 0.71 -7.95
N SER A 63 3.15 -0.60 -8.06
CA SER A 63 2.11 -1.41 -8.68
C SER A 63 0.98 -1.59 -7.67
N ILE A 64 -0.14 -0.91 -7.90
CA ILE A 64 -1.29 -0.88 -6.99
C ILE A 64 -2.54 -1.17 -7.81
N LYS A 65 -3.42 -2.03 -7.30
CA LYS A 65 -4.72 -2.27 -7.93
C LYS A 65 -5.52 -0.97 -8.01
N ASP A 66 -6.11 -0.67 -9.16
CA ASP A 66 -6.70 0.64 -9.47
C ASP A 66 -7.67 1.15 -8.40
N GLU A 67 -8.61 0.32 -7.95
CA GLU A 67 -9.61 0.70 -6.95
C GLU A 67 -9.00 0.98 -5.57
N VAL A 68 -7.93 0.25 -5.21
CA VAL A 68 -7.14 0.51 -3.99
C VAL A 68 -6.41 1.84 -4.12
N GLY A 69 -5.82 2.09 -5.28
CA GLY A 69 -5.13 3.34 -5.58
C GLY A 69 -6.06 4.56 -5.53
N GLN A 70 -7.29 4.43 -6.05
CA GLN A 70 -8.32 5.48 -5.97
C GLN A 70 -8.70 5.79 -4.52
N TYR A 71 -8.95 4.77 -3.70
CA TYR A 71 -9.24 4.95 -2.27
C TYR A 71 -8.10 5.67 -1.54
N ILE A 72 -6.85 5.21 -1.73
CA ILE A 72 -5.67 5.80 -1.08
C ILE A 72 -5.49 7.27 -1.48
N LYS A 73 -5.64 7.61 -2.77
CA LYS A 73 -5.55 9.00 -3.25
C LYS A 73 -6.62 9.89 -2.63
N LEU A 74 -7.87 9.41 -2.59
CA LEU A 74 -8.96 10.16 -2.00
C LEU A 74 -8.73 10.38 -0.50
N LYS A 75 -8.32 9.32 0.21
CA LYS A 75 -7.98 9.40 1.64
C LYS A 75 -6.81 10.35 1.90
N ASN A 76 -5.74 10.28 1.11
CA ASN A 76 -4.59 11.17 1.21
C ASN A 76 -5.02 12.64 1.09
N LYS A 77 -5.86 12.97 0.11
CA LYS A 77 -6.43 14.31 -0.05
C LYS A 77 -7.20 14.77 1.19
N ILE A 78 -8.07 13.92 1.74
CA ILE A 78 -8.84 14.24 2.94
C ILE A 78 -7.90 14.47 4.13
N MET A 79 -6.92 13.60 4.33
CA MET A 79 -5.98 13.69 5.45
C MET A 79 -5.06 14.90 5.35
N LYS A 80 -4.64 15.31 4.14
CA LYS A 80 -3.90 16.57 3.90
C LYS A 80 -4.67 17.78 4.43
N GLU A 81 -5.95 17.88 4.10
CA GLU A 81 -6.81 18.99 4.55
C GLU A 81 -7.06 18.96 6.06
N VAL A 82 -7.17 17.77 6.66
CA VAL A 82 -7.28 17.60 8.12
C VAL A 82 -5.97 18.01 8.80
N SER A 83 -4.81 17.58 8.29
CA SER A 83 -3.50 17.93 8.85
C SER A 83 -3.26 19.44 8.81
N GLU A 84 -3.56 20.10 7.69
CA GLU A 84 -3.42 21.56 7.52
C GLU A 84 -4.19 22.38 8.57
N LYS A 85 -5.26 21.84 9.14
CA LYS A 85 -6.07 22.53 10.16
C LYS A 85 -5.66 22.19 11.57
N LYS A 86 -5.21 20.97 11.77
CA LYS A 86 -4.79 20.47 13.08
C LYS A 86 -3.41 21.01 13.46
N TYR A 87 -2.53 21.12 12.48
CA TYR A 87 -1.17 21.57 12.65
C TYR A 87 -0.97 22.87 11.89
N GLY A 88 -0.15 23.77 12.47
CA GLY A 88 0.33 24.93 11.73
C GLY A 88 1.29 24.52 10.61
N GLU A 89 2.18 25.43 10.22
CA GLU A 89 3.25 25.07 9.30
C GLU A 89 4.15 23.98 9.92
N ILE A 90 4.31 22.84 9.25
CA ILE A 90 5.21 21.76 9.67
C ILE A 90 6.60 22.07 9.11
N ALA A 91 7.58 22.25 10.00
CA ALA A 91 8.96 22.51 9.62
C ALA A 91 9.67 21.23 9.18
N TYR A 92 9.39 20.12 9.87
CA TYR A 92 9.85 18.80 9.47
C TYR A 92 8.91 17.71 9.98
N THR A 93 8.86 16.64 9.19
CA THR A 93 8.19 15.38 9.54
C THR A 93 9.21 14.25 9.50
N PHE A 94 9.06 13.29 10.42
CA PHE A 94 9.83 12.06 10.45
C PHE A 94 8.87 10.90 10.56
N THR A 95 8.94 9.97 9.60
CA THR A 95 8.12 8.75 9.58
C THR A 95 9.01 7.54 9.86
N THR A 96 8.59 6.71 10.80
CA THR A 96 9.18 5.38 11.04
C THR A 96 8.16 4.33 10.66
N VAL A 97 8.53 3.38 9.82
CA VAL A 97 7.69 2.24 9.46
C VAL A 97 8.39 0.96 9.90
N SER A 98 7.72 0.12 10.67
CA SER A 98 8.24 -1.19 11.09
C SER A 98 7.22 -2.29 10.89
N CYS A 99 7.68 -3.50 10.55
CA CYS A 99 6.81 -4.66 10.45
C CYS A 99 6.34 -5.06 11.86
N TYR A 100 5.03 -5.13 12.07
CA TYR A 100 4.42 -5.63 13.31
C TYR A 100 4.13 -7.13 13.23
N ASN A 101 3.49 -7.55 12.14
CA ASN A 101 3.11 -8.95 11.91
C ASN A 101 2.91 -9.20 10.42
N TYR A 102 2.97 -10.46 9.99
CA TYR A 102 2.66 -10.85 8.62
C TYR A 102 2.02 -12.24 8.58
N ARG A 103 1.33 -12.55 7.49
CA ARG A 103 0.84 -13.90 7.18
C ARG A 103 0.87 -14.15 5.68
N PHE A 104 1.19 -15.38 5.32
CA PHE A 104 1.04 -15.88 3.96
C PHE A 104 -0.43 -16.26 3.72
N LEU A 105 -0.93 -15.90 2.54
CA LEU A 105 -2.24 -16.25 2.01
C LEU A 105 -2.03 -17.12 0.76
N ASP A 106 -3.09 -17.81 0.32
CA ASP A 106 -3.01 -18.69 -0.86
C ASP A 106 -2.57 -17.93 -2.14
N ASP A 107 -2.89 -16.63 -2.23
CA ASP A 107 -2.62 -15.79 -3.39
C ASP A 107 -1.69 -14.59 -3.11
N GLY A 108 -1.10 -14.51 -1.90
CA GLY A 108 -0.34 -13.32 -1.52
C GLY A 108 0.25 -13.31 -0.11
N ILE A 109 0.67 -12.11 0.30
CA ILE A 109 1.21 -11.82 1.64
C ILE A 109 0.41 -10.66 2.21
N GLU A 110 -0.03 -10.80 3.46
CA GLU A 110 -0.57 -9.68 4.23
C GLU A 110 0.45 -9.25 5.28
N ILE A 111 0.76 -7.96 5.33
CA ILE A 111 1.70 -7.39 6.29
C ILE A 111 1.00 -6.28 7.06
N ILE A 112 1.13 -6.31 8.38
CA ILE A 112 0.72 -5.24 9.28
C ILE A 112 1.97 -4.47 9.68
N PHE A 113 1.98 -3.17 9.42
CA PHE A 113 3.04 -2.25 9.79
C PHE A 113 2.59 -1.39 10.98
N ASN A 114 3.53 -1.08 11.87
CA ASN A 114 3.41 0.06 12.77
C ASN A 114 4.03 1.27 12.07
N VAL A 115 3.33 2.40 12.11
CA VAL A 115 3.79 3.68 11.60
C VAL A 115 3.83 4.68 12.75
N SER A 116 4.98 5.33 12.94
CA SER A 116 5.15 6.48 13.84
C SER A 116 5.44 7.71 13.00
N VAL A 117 4.55 8.70 13.07
CA VAL A 117 4.72 10.01 12.44
C VAL A 117 5.00 11.04 13.51
N ARG A 118 6.14 11.72 13.39
CA ARG A 118 6.59 12.76 14.31
C ARG A 118 6.74 14.08 13.57
N ASN A 119 5.98 15.07 13.97
CA ASN A 119 5.94 16.39 13.33
C ASN A 119 6.43 17.46 14.29
N LYS A 120 7.35 18.33 13.83
CA LYS A 120 7.67 19.59 14.51
C LYS A 120 7.10 20.76 13.73
N CYS A 121 6.30 21.57 14.40
CA CYS A 121 5.72 22.78 13.82
C CYS A 121 6.73 23.93 13.84
N SER A 122 6.70 24.79 12.81
CA SER A 122 7.50 26.01 12.74
C SER A 122 7.22 26.90 13.96
N GLY A 123 8.29 27.35 14.63
CA GLY A 123 8.18 28.23 15.79
C GLY A 123 7.76 27.55 17.09
N SER A 124 7.64 26.22 17.13
CA SER A 124 7.44 25.45 18.37
C SER A 124 8.60 24.48 18.57
N ASP A 125 8.98 24.23 19.83
CA ASP A 125 9.92 23.16 20.20
C ASP A 125 9.23 21.82 20.47
N GLU A 126 7.90 21.81 20.50
CA GLU A 126 7.12 20.59 20.73
C GLU A 126 7.12 19.70 19.48
N VAL A 127 7.27 18.40 19.71
CA VAL A 127 7.14 17.36 18.70
C VAL A 127 5.83 16.63 18.97
N ASN A 128 4.94 16.65 17.99
CA ASN A 128 3.72 15.85 18.01
C ASN A 128 4.01 14.48 17.43
N GLU A 129 3.67 13.42 18.16
CA GLU A 129 3.78 12.04 17.69
C GLU A 129 2.40 11.43 17.51
N SER A 130 2.25 10.65 16.46
CA SER A 130 1.09 9.81 16.23
C SER A 130 1.53 8.41 15.82
N LEU A 131 0.79 7.41 16.30
CA LEU A 131 1.08 6.00 16.06
C LEU A 131 -0.13 5.35 15.42
N GLN A 132 0.10 4.67 14.30
CA GLN A 132 -0.93 3.98 13.54
C GLN A 132 -0.48 2.56 13.19
N GLN A 133 -1.46 1.70 12.98
CA GLN A 133 -1.22 0.41 12.34
C GLN A 133 -1.83 0.45 10.93
N VAL A 134 -1.11 -0.10 9.97
CA VAL A 134 -1.55 -0.20 8.57
C VAL A 134 -1.38 -1.63 8.09
N ARG A 135 -2.45 -2.22 7.57
CA ARG A 135 -2.45 -3.51 6.90
C ARG A 135 -2.34 -3.28 5.39
N LEU A 136 -1.37 -3.92 4.76
CA LEU A 136 -1.22 -3.99 3.31
C LEU A 136 -1.33 -5.45 2.86
N GLY A 137 -2.10 -5.67 1.79
CA GLY A 137 -2.10 -6.93 1.05
C GLY A 137 -1.24 -6.80 -0.19
N PHE A 138 -0.49 -7.86 -0.48
CA PHE A 138 0.37 -7.98 -1.64
C PHE A 138 0.05 -9.25 -2.40
N ASN A 139 -0.25 -9.14 -3.70
CA ASN A 139 -0.36 -10.28 -4.59
C ASN A 139 0.84 -10.34 -5.54
N TYR A 140 1.19 -11.55 -5.95
CA TYR A 140 2.22 -11.77 -6.96
C TYR A 140 1.57 -11.96 -8.33
N TYR A 141 1.91 -11.10 -9.29
CA TYR A 141 1.38 -11.18 -10.65
C TYR A 141 2.49 -10.94 -11.66
N LYS A 142 2.75 -11.93 -12.53
CA LYS A 142 3.71 -11.83 -13.65
C LYS A 142 5.04 -11.18 -13.23
N ASP A 143 5.67 -11.75 -12.21
CA ASP A 143 6.95 -11.31 -11.64
C ASP A 143 6.95 -9.95 -10.91
N SER A 144 5.77 -9.36 -10.73
CA SER A 144 5.57 -8.09 -10.03
C SER A 144 4.80 -8.30 -8.72
N ILE A 145 5.16 -7.53 -7.70
CA ILE A 145 4.42 -7.43 -6.44
C ILE A 145 3.43 -6.28 -6.58
N VAL A 146 2.15 -6.55 -6.32
CA VAL A 146 1.06 -5.59 -6.45
C VAL A 146 0.39 -5.37 -5.10
N ILE A 147 0.27 -4.12 -4.65
CA ILE A 147 -0.56 -3.79 -3.49
C ILE A 147 -2.03 -3.92 -3.89
N ASN A 148 -2.73 -4.86 -3.28
CA ASN A 148 -4.12 -5.20 -3.63
C ASN A 148 -5.11 -4.98 -2.49
N ASP A 149 -4.63 -4.64 -1.30
CA ASP A 149 -5.45 -4.37 -0.13
C ASP A 149 -4.75 -3.30 0.75
N TYR A 150 -5.56 -2.50 1.43
CA TYR A 150 -5.12 -1.41 2.30
C TYR A 150 -6.13 -1.19 3.42
N PHE A 151 -5.68 -1.16 4.67
CA PHE A 151 -6.52 -0.75 5.79
C PHE A 151 -5.67 -0.13 6.89
N GLU A 152 -5.92 1.13 7.23
CA GLU A 152 -5.32 1.75 8.40
C GLU A 152 -6.28 1.64 9.59
N TYR A 153 -5.80 1.34 10.79
CA TYR A 153 -6.66 1.11 11.95
C TYR A 153 -7.15 2.40 12.63
N THR A 154 -7.46 3.43 11.84
CA THR A 154 -8.02 4.71 12.32
C THR A 154 -9.53 4.64 12.52
N ASP A 155 -10.07 5.63 13.25
CA ASP A 155 -11.53 5.80 13.38
C ASP A 155 -12.19 6.12 12.03
N PHE A 156 -11.47 6.78 11.12
CA PHE A 156 -11.95 7.06 9.78
C PHE A 156 -12.17 5.77 8.99
N ASP A 157 -11.15 4.92 8.85
CA ASP A 157 -11.27 3.67 8.09
C ASP A 157 -12.26 2.70 8.72
N LYS A 158 -12.32 2.63 10.06
CA LYS A 158 -13.34 1.84 10.77
C LYS A 158 -14.76 2.34 10.47
N TYR A 159 -14.95 3.66 10.40
CA TYR A 159 -16.25 4.25 10.07
C TYR A 159 -16.63 4.01 8.61
N ILE A 160 -15.69 4.14 7.67
CA ILE A 160 -15.93 3.80 6.26
C ILE A 160 -16.31 2.32 6.12
N ASN A 161 -15.58 1.42 6.79
CA ASN A 161 -15.90 -0.01 6.80
C ASN A 161 -17.30 -0.29 7.37
N TYR A 162 -17.68 0.40 8.45
CA TYR A 162 -19.03 0.32 9.01
C TYR A 162 -20.11 0.73 8.01
N LEU A 163 -19.91 1.85 7.30
CA LEU A 163 -20.87 2.32 6.30
C LEU A 163 -21.00 1.35 5.14
N GLN A 164 -19.88 0.81 4.63
CA GLN A 164 -19.90 -0.18 3.56
C GLN A 164 -20.67 -1.45 3.97
N ALA A 165 -20.40 -1.99 5.17
CA ALA A 165 -21.11 -3.17 5.67
C ALA A 165 -22.62 -2.92 5.82
N LYS A 166 -23.01 -1.70 6.19
CA LYS A 166 -24.41 -1.29 6.33
C LYS A 166 -25.11 -1.17 4.98
N GLU A 167 -24.44 -0.66 3.95
CA GLU A 167 -25.03 -0.52 2.60
C GLU A 167 -25.19 -1.87 1.88
N ALA A 168 -24.34 -2.85 2.20
CA ALA A 168 -24.39 -4.19 1.62
C ALA A 168 -25.53 -5.09 2.15
N ASP A 169 -26.39 -4.60 3.06
CA ASP A 169 -27.45 -5.35 3.77
C ASP A 169 -26.97 -6.72 4.34
N SER A 170 -25.67 -6.78 4.65
CA SER A 170 -25.03 -7.97 5.18
C SER A 170 -25.27 -8.01 6.69
N ASP A 171 -26.03 -9.01 7.15
CA ASP A 171 -26.23 -9.32 8.57
C ASP A 171 -24.87 -9.47 9.26
N LYS A 172 -24.41 -8.42 9.95
CA LYS A 172 -23.52 -8.36 11.15
C LYS A 172 -22.41 -9.42 11.34
N GLU A 173 -21.97 -10.16 10.34
CA GLU A 173 -20.91 -11.16 10.48
C GLU A 173 -19.55 -10.52 10.20
N LYS A 174 -18.95 -10.08 11.31
CA LYS A 174 -17.55 -9.69 11.50
C LYS A 174 -17.09 -8.52 10.64
N TYR A 175 -16.98 -7.36 11.29
CA TYR A 175 -16.03 -6.29 10.97
C TYR A 175 -14.61 -6.87 10.81
N ASN A 176 -14.29 -7.45 9.66
CA ASN A 176 -13.01 -8.10 9.42
C ASN A 176 -11.89 -7.09 9.11
N ASN A 177 -12.06 -5.80 9.44
CA ASN A 177 -11.12 -4.71 9.13
C ASN A 177 -10.59 -4.81 7.69
N ARG A 178 -11.50 -5.13 6.76
CA ARG A 178 -11.27 -5.32 5.34
C ARG A 178 -12.27 -4.47 4.59
N LEU A 179 -11.77 -3.59 3.74
CA LEU A 179 -12.58 -2.82 2.81
C LEU A 179 -12.68 -3.58 1.50
N ILE A 180 -13.86 -3.55 0.91
CA ILE A 180 -14.08 -4.06 -0.45
C ILE A 180 -13.91 -2.86 -1.39
N PHE A 181 -12.84 -2.87 -2.18
CA PHE A 181 -12.52 -1.74 -3.06
C PHE A 181 -13.39 -1.77 -4.32
N THR A 182 -14.41 -0.90 -4.34
CA THR A 182 -15.38 -0.72 -5.43
C THR A 182 -15.69 0.76 -5.61
N ASP A 183 -16.36 1.12 -6.72
CA ASP A 183 -16.85 2.49 -6.93
C ASP A 183 -17.81 2.94 -5.81
N GLU A 184 -18.57 2.01 -5.23
CA GLU A 184 -19.45 2.27 -4.09
C GLU A 184 -18.66 2.70 -2.85
N LEU A 185 -17.52 2.06 -2.56
CA LEU A 185 -16.62 2.49 -1.49
C LEU A 185 -16.17 3.94 -1.69
N ILE A 186 -15.78 4.28 -2.93
CA ILE A 186 -15.35 5.64 -3.27
C ILE A 186 -16.49 6.64 -3.01
N ALA A 187 -17.71 6.33 -3.45
CA ALA A 187 -18.88 7.17 -3.21
C ALA A 187 -19.18 7.35 -1.72
N ILE A 188 -19.05 6.30 -0.89
CA ILE A 188 -19.18 6.38 0.56
C ILE A 188 -18.16 7.38 1.14
N VAL A 189 -16.90 7.25 0.75
CA VAL A 189 -15.81 8.11 1.25
C VAL A 189 -16.04 9.57 0.86
N GLU A 190 -16.42 9.85 -0.39
CA GLU A 190 -16.73 11.20 -0.86
C GLU A 190 -17.90 11.81 -0.08
N LYS A 191 -18.94 11.03 0.19
CA LYS A 191 -20.10 11.46 0.99
C LYS A 191 -19.69 11.80 2.43
N VAL A 192 -18.87 10.97 3.06
CA VAL A 192 -18.35 11.22 4.42
C VAL A 192 -17.52 12.50 4.45
N TYR A 193 -16.61 12.68 3.50
CA TYR A 193 -15.82 13.90 3.40
C TYR A 193 -16.70 15.15 3.24
N ASN A 194 -17.67 15.14 2.32
CA ASN A 194 -18.54 16.30 2.07
C ASN A 194 -19.51 16.61 3.23
N THR A 195 -19.91 15.59 4.01
CA THR A 195 -20.94 15.75 5.05
C THR A 195 -20.36 16.00 6.43
N VAL A 196 -19.29 15.28 6.79
CA VAL A 196 -18.71 15.30 8.13
C VAL A 196 -17.51 16.25 8.14
N TYR A 197 -16.52 15.97 7.30
CA TYR A 197 -15.26 16.69 7.38
C TYR A 197 -15.42 18.11 6.85
N LYS A 198 -15.92 18.30 5.62
CA LYS A 198 -16.06 19.63 5.00
C LYS A 198 -16.91 20.62 5.82
N LYS A 199 -17.91 20.15 6.58
CA LYS A 199 -18.77 21.00 7.43
C LYS A 199 -18.19 21.33 8.80
N VAL A 200 -17.32 20.48 9.35
CA VAL A 200 -16.58 20.76 10.59
C VAL A 200 -15.35 21.65 10.29
N ILE A 201 -14.96 21.68 9.02
CA ILE A 201 -13.79 22.35 8.48
C ILE A 201 -14.11 23.74 7.90
N LEU A 202 -15.36 24.08 7.61
CA LEU A 202 -15.79 25.42 7.15
C LEU A 202 -16.59 26.13 8.25
#